data_AF-A0A832H162-F1
#
_entry.id   AF-A0A832H162-F1
#
_cell.length_a   1.000
_cell.length_b   1.000
_cell.length_c   1.000
_cell.angle_alpha   90.00
_cell.angle_beta   90.00
_cell.angle_gamma   90.00
#
_symmetry.space_group_name_H-M   'P 1'
#
loop_
_entity.id
_entity.type
_entity.pdbx_description
1 polymer ?
#
loop_
_entity_poly.entity_id
_entity_poly.type
_entity_poly.pdbx_seq_one_letter_code
_entity_poly.pdbx_strand_id
1 'polypeptide(L)' 'VYSAPERDGRVHSICVVVEVDATGNLQAEDTIEVLDVKAFEPTSIPIGTLSHDHDRQLQDYFEGQTTLA' A
#
# COMPACT_ATOMS: atom_id res chain seq x y z
N VAL A 1 3.40 5.19 -9.88
CA VAL A 1 2.08 5.85 -10.09
C VAL A 1 1.18 4.83 -10.76
N TYR A 2 -0.03 4.64 -10.22
CA TYR A 2 -0.99 3.63 -10.68
C TYR A 2 -2.30 4.32 -11.04
N SER A 3 -2.72 4.21 -12.30
CA SER A 3 -3.84 4.99 -12.86
C SER A 3 -4.78 4.13 -13.72
N ALA A 4 -4.75 2.81 -13.55
CA ALA A 4 -5.63 1.89 -14.26
C ALA A 4 -7.11 2.27 -13.95
N PRO A 5 -7.98 2.48 -14.96
CA PRO A 5 -9.33 2.97 -14.72
C PRO A 5 -10.17 2.15 -13.75
N GLU A 6 -9.93 0.84 -13.73
CA GLU A 6 -10.63 -0.17 -12.96
C GLU A 6 -10.02 -0.46 -11.57
N ARG A 7 -8.90 0.19 -11.19
CA ARG A 7 -8.25 -0.09 -9.89
C ARG A 7 -9.14 0.17 -8.68
N ASP A 8 -10.06 1.12 -8.82
CA ASP A 8 -11.13 1.39 -7.85
C ASP A 8 -12.46 1.30 -8.59
N GLY A 9 -13.29 0.32 -8.22
CA GLY A 9 -14.58 0.08 -8.87
C GLY A 9 -15.62 1.20 -8.67
N ARG A 10 -15.33 2.20 -7.83
CA ARG A 10 -16.26 3.30 -7.53
C ARG A 10 -16.05 4.50 -8.45
N VAL A 11 -14.80 4.86 -8.73
CA VAL A 11 -14.40 6.07 -9.48
C VAL A 11 -13.07 5.86 -10.18
N HIS A 12 -12.83 6.63 -11.25
CA HIS A 12 -11.50 6.72 -11.82
C HIS A 12 -10.53 7.37 -10.82
N SER A 13 -9.66 6.55 -10.23
CA SER A 13 -8.73 6.94 -9.16
C SER A 13 -7.27 6.82 -9.63
N ILE A 14 -6.45 7.78 -9.23
CA ILE A 14 -4.99 7.76 -9.46
C ILE A 14 -4.31 7.64 -8.10
N CYS A 15 -3.43 6.65 -7.96
CA CYS A 15 -2.64 6.41 -6.76
C CYS A 15 -1.15 6.74 -7.02
N VAL A 16 -0.59 7.60 -6.18
CA VAL A 16 0.85 7.88 -6.14
C VAL A 16 1.40 7.24 -4.88
N VAL A 17 2.28 6.26 -5.04
CA VAL A 17 2.88 5.50 -3.94
C VAL A 17 4.26 6.08 -3.64
N VAL A 18 4.60 6.16 -2.36
CA VAL A 18 5.89 6.65 -1.85
C VAL A 18 6.43 5.63 -0.86
N GLU A 19 7.70 5.29 -0.99
CA GLU A 19 8.44 4.51 0.00
C GLU A 19 8.99 5.44 1.08
N VAL A 20 8.93 5.00 2.34
CA VAL A 20 9.46 5.74 3.49
C VAL A 20 10.22 4.78 4.39
N ASP A 21 11.42 5.18 4.79
CA ASP A 21 12.13 4.56 5.92
C ASP A 21 11.75 5.31 7.21
N ALA A 22 11.10 4.62 8.15
CA ALA A 22 10.58 5.19 9.37
C ALA A 22 10.77 4.25 10.56
N THR A 23 10.97 4.85 11.74
CA THR A 23 11.06 4.15 13.03
C THR A 23 10.11 4.80 14.04
N GLY A 24 9.67 4.05 15.04
CA GLY A 24 8.77 4.54 16.09
C GLY A 24 7.79 3.47 16.57
N ASN A 25 6.76 3.91 17.29
CA ASN A 25 5.67 3.06 17.74
C ASN A 25 4.51 3.15 16.74
N LEU A 26 3.98 2.01 16.31
CA LEU A 26 2.78 1.97 15.48
C LEU A 26 1.55 2.31 16.33
N GLN A 27 0.90 3.43 15.98
CA GLN A 27 -0.31 3.89 16.65
C GLN A 27 -1.21 4.58 15.62
N ALA A 28 -2.45 4.09 15.50
CA ALA A 28 -3.46 4.74 14.69
C ALA A 28 -4.00 5.97 15.44
N GLU A 29 -3.68 7.17 14.95
CA GLU A 29 -4.20 8.42 15.51
C GLU A 29 -5.59 8.78 14.94
N ASP A 30 -5.83 8.47 13.66
CA ASP A 30 -7.15 8.61 13.04
C ASP A 30 -7.98 7.34 13.27
N THR A 31 -8.62 7.27 14.43
CA THR A 31 -9.42 6.12 14.85
C THR A 31 -10.80 6.04 14.18
N ILE A 32 -11.17 7.02 13.34
CA ILE A 32 -12.42 6.97 12.58
C ILE A 32 -12.22 6.17 11.29
N GLU A 33 -11.07 6.36 10.63
CA GLU A 33 -10.77 5.72 9.35
C GLU A 33 -9.85 4.49 9.50
N VAL A 34 -9.03 4.42 10.56
CA VAL A 34 -8.08 3.33 10.78
C VAL A 34 -8.48 2.49 12.00
N LEU A 35 -8.82 1.22 11.74
CA LEU A 35 -9.22 0.27 12.78
C LEU A 35 -8.04 -0.38 13.50
N ASP A 36 -6.95 -0.66 12.79
CA ASP A 36 -5.75 -1.31 13.33
C ASP A 36 -4.51 -1.00 12.46
N VAL A 37 -3.32 -1.12 13.07
CA VAL A 37 -2.03 -0.94 12.39
C VAL A 37 -1.02 -1.97 12.88
N LYS A 38 -0.31 -2.60 11.94
CA LYS A 38 0.65 -3.66 12.24
C LYS A 38 1.81 -3.68 11.26
N ALA A 39 2.99 -4.02 11.74
CA ALA A 39 4.14 -4.36 10.91
C ALA A 39 4.09 -5.82 10.46
N PHE A 40 4.48 -6.07 9.22
CA PHE A 40 4.55 -7.40 8.63
C PHE A 40 5.98 -7.67 8.17
N GLU A 41 6.46 -8.88 8.43
CA GLU A 41 7.57 -9.41 7.64
C GLU A 41 7.09 -9.57 6.19
N PRO A 42 7.95 -9.35 5.17
CA PRO A 42 7.55 -9.45 3.77
C PRO A 42 6.84 -10.77 3.42
N THR A 43 7.28 -11.88 4.03
CA THR A 43 6.70 -13.22 3.83
C THR A 43 5.34 -13.43 4.51
N SER A 44 4.94 -12.53 5.40
CA SER A 44 3.67 -12.59 6.14
C SER A 44 2.59 -11.66 5.60
N ILE A 45 2.91 -10.86 4.57
CA ILE A 45 1.94 -9.99 3.90
C ILE A 45 0.88 -10.86 3.22
N PRO A 46 -0.43 -10.59 3.44
CA PRO A 46 -1.50 -11.43 2.92
C PRO A 46 -1.83 -11.10 1.45
N ILE A 47 -0.87 -11.37 0.57
CA ILE A 47 -0.98 -11.12 -0.88
C ILE A 47 -2.21 -11.83 -1.45
N GLY A 48 -2.93 -11.14 -2.34
CA GLY A 48 -4.18 -11.60 -2.96
C GLY A 48 -5.43 -11.21 -2.18
N THR A 49 -5.27 -10.59 -1.01
CA THR A 49 -6.39 -10.10 -0.18
C THR A 49 -6.31 -8.61 0.12
N LEU A 50 -5.28 -7.93 -0.39
CA LEU A 50 -5.09 -6.51 -0.16
C LEU A 50 -6.11 -5.70 -0.96
N SER A 51 -6.42 -4.51 -0.47
CA SER A 51 -7.37 -3.62 -1.12
C SER A 51 -6.86 -3.14 -2.48
N HIS A 52 -7.78 -2.97 -3.43
CA HIS A 52 -7.48 -2.44 -4.77
C HIS A 52 -6.35 -3.22 -5.46
N ASP A 53 -5.35 -2.50 -5.96
CA ASP A 53 -4.18 -3.03 -6.66
C ASP A 53 -2.93 -3.06 -5.76
N HIS A 54 -3.08 -3.02 -4.42
CA HIS A 54 -1.94 -2.95 -3.49
C HIS A 54 -1.00 -4.17 -3.58
N ASP A 55 -1.52 -5.34 -3.98
CA ASP A 55 -0.68 -6.52 -4.27
C ASP A 55 0.35 -6.23 -5.37
N ARG A 56 -0.10 -5.59 -6.47
CA ARG A 56 0.78 -5.17 -7.57
C ARG A 56 1.79 -4.14 -7.09
N GLN A 57 1.34 -3.16 -6.29
CA GLN A 57 2.21 -2.10 -5.80
C GLN A 57 3.38 -2.63 -4.94
N LEU A 58 3.09 -3.59 -4.06
CA LEU A 58 4.11 -4.25 -3.24
C LEU A 58 5.01 -5.17 -4.07
N GLN A 59 4.45 -5.90 -5.04
CA GLN A 59 5.22 -6.72 -5.97
C GLN A 59 6.25 -5.85 -6.73
N ASP A 60 5.79 -4.74 -7.32
CA ASP A 60 6.64 -3.84 -8.09
C ASP A 60 7.74 -3.20 -7.20
N TYR A 61 7.43 -2.91 -5.93
CA TYR A 61 8.41 -2.47 -4.94
C TYR A 61 9.49 -3.52 -4.68
N PHE A 62 9.11 -4.77 -4.36
CA PHE A 62 10.06 -5.85 -4.09
C PHE A 62 10.87 -6.26 -5.33
N GLU A 63 10.32 -6.06 -6.54
CA GLU A 63 11.01 -6.26 -7.81
C GLU A 63 11.92 -5.08 -8.20
N GLY A 64 11.94 -4.01 -7.40
CA GLY A 64 12.76 -2.82 -7.66
C GLY A 64 12.31 -2.01 -8.87
N GLN A 65 11.04 -2.15 -9.29
CA GLN A 65 10.47 -1.44 -10.43
C GLN A 65 9.99 -0.02 -10.05
N THR A 66 9.91 0.27 -8.76
CA THR A 66 9.61 1.60 -8.26
C THR A 66 10.85 2.49 -8.32
N THR A 67 10.70 3.69 -8.87
CA THR A 67 11.74 4.72 -8.80
C THR A 67 11.61 5.47 -7.48
N LEU A 68 12.69 5.52 -6.71
CA LEU A 68 12.86 6.44 -5.58
C LEU A 68 12.98 7.87 -6.14
N ALA A 69 12.18 8.79 -5.62
CA ALA A 69 12.22 10.21 -5.99
C ALA A 69 13.07 11.02 -5.01
#